data_AF-A0A660RDS2-F1
#
_entry.id   AF-A0A660RDS2-F1
#
_cell.length_a   1.000
_cell.length_b   1.000
_cell.length_c   1.000
_cell.angle_alpha   90.00
_cell.angle_beta   90.00
_cell.angle_gamma   90.00
#
_symmetry.space_group_name_H-M   'P 1'
#
loop_
_entity.id
_entity.type
_entity.pdbx_description
1 polymer ?
#
loop_
_entity_poly.entity_id
_entity_poly.type
_entity_poly.pdbx_seq_one_letter_code
_entity_poly.pdbx_strand_id
1 'polypeptide(L)' 'MSKILKQVIMCGTAIRAQIKGRKYIAGKTGTTDNYTNAWFIGYSPHLVCTVFIGNDDNSTLEMA' A
#
# COMPACT_ATOMS: atom_id res chain seq x y z
N MET A 1 16.01 2.50 -5.93
CA MET A 1 14.59 2.08 -5.76
C MET A 1 13.74 3.08 -4.95
N SER A 2 14.18 3.53 -3.77
CA SER A 2 13.34 4.35 -2.87
C SER A 2 12.75 5.64 -3.46
N LYS A 3 13.44 6.31 -4.39
CA LYS A 3 12.89 7.51 -5.06
C LYS A 3 11.60 7.22 -5.83
N ILE A 4 11.50 6.07 -6.51
CA ILE A 4 10.31 5.68 -7.28
C ILE A 4 9.17 5.28 -6.34
N LEU A 5 9.46 4.49 -5.30
CA LEU A 5 8.44 4.07 -4.32
C LEU A 5 7.93 5.24 -3.46
N LYS A 6 8.71 6.31 -3.30
CA LYS A 6 8.21 7.58 -2.74
C LYS A 6 7.18 8.24 -3.66
N GLN A 7 7.39 8.23 -4.98
CA GLN A 7 6.44 8.82 -5.94
C GLN A 7 5.07 8.14 -5.89
N VAL A 8 5.02 6.83 -5.65
CA VAL A 8 3.76 6.09 -5.47
C VAL A 8 2.92 6.68 -4.33
N ILE A 9 3.55 7.15 -3.25
CA ILE A 9 2.90 7.82 -2.14
C ILE A 9 2.67 9.31 -2.41
N MET A 10 3.57 9.99 -3.14
CA MET A 10 3.42 11.44 -3.39
C MET A 10 2.33 11.76 -4.42
N CYS A 11 2.21 10.96 -5.48
CA CYS A 11 1.30 11.22 -6.59
C CYS A 11 0.75 9.96 -7.28
N GLY A 12 1.01 8.77 -6.74
CA GLY A 12 0.56 7.51 -7.31
C GLY A 12 -0.60 6.87 -6.55
N THR A 13 -0.70 5.55 -6.67
CA THR A 13 -1.80 4.75 -6.13
C THR A 13 -1.87 4.72 -4.60
N ALA A 14 -0.79 5.12 -3.90
CA ALA A 14 -0.74 5.14 -2.44
C ALA A 14 -0.83 6.57 -1.87
N ILE A 15 -1.44 7.52 -2.58
CA ILE A 15 -1.51 8.93 -2.15
C ILE A 15 -2.09 9.12 -0.73
N ARG A 16 -3.01 8.24 -0.33
CA ARG A 16 -3.63 8.23 1.00
C ARG A 16 -2.67 7.81 2.13
N ALA A 17 -1.50 7.25 1.81
CA ALA A 17 -0.48 6.86 2.78
C ALA A 17 0.47 8.02 3.16
N GLN A 18 0.22 9.24 2.69
CA GLN A 18 0.99 10.42 3.09
C GLN A 18 0.78 10.75 4.56
N ILE A 19 1.89 10.90 5.30
CA ILE A 19 1.86 11.30 6.71
C ILE A 19 2.51 12.67 6.85
N LYS A 20 1.73 13.65 7.33
CA LYS A 20 2.22 15.03 7.54
C LYS A 20 3.46 15.01 8.43
N GLY A 21 4.50 15.72 7.99
CA GLY A 21 5.78 15.81 8.72
C GLY A 21 6.75 14.64 8.48
N ARG A 22 6.39 13.59 7.73
CA ARG A 22 7.30 12.47 7.43
C ARG A 22 7.72 12.43 5.96
N LYS A 23 8.99 12.76 5.70
CA LYS A 23 9.57 12.88 4.35
C LYS A 23 10.21 11.60 3.80
N TYR A 24 10.28 10.55 4.61
CA TYR A 24 11.00 9.31 4.30
C TYR A 24 10.09 8.08 4.31
N ILE A 25 8.87 8.21 3.80
CA ILE A 25 7.95 7.07 3.62
C ILE A 25 7.90 6.70 2.14
N ALA A 26 8.04 5.42 1.84
CA ALA A 26 7.92 4.86 0.50
C ALA A 26 7.09 3.57 0.57
N GLY A 27 6.40 3.21 -0.50
CA GLY A 27 5.56 2.03 -0.49
C GLY A 27 4.87 1.75 -1.81
N LYS A 28 4.08 0.69 -1.84
CA LYS A 28 3.34 0.25 -3.02
C LYS A 28 2.03 -0.43 -2.61
N THR A 29 0.96 -0.11 -3.32
CA THR A 29 -0.30 -0.86 -3.28
C THR A 29 -0.25 -2.01 -4.28
N GLY A 30 -0.98 -3.08 -3.99
CA GLY A 30 -1.30 -4.11 -4.97
C GLY A 30 -2.69 -4.70 -4.71
N THR A 31 -3.27 -5.21 -5.79
CA THR A 31 -4.60 -5.80 -5.85
C THR A 31 -4.53 -6.95 -6.85
N THR A 32 -5.21 -8.06 -6.57
CA THR A 32 -5.44 -9.10 -7.56
C THR A 32 -6.66 -8.78 -8.42
N ASP A 33 -6.82 -9.53 -9.51
CA ASP A 33 -8.06 -9.54 -10.30
C ASP A 33 -9.28 -9.87 -9.43
N ASN A 34 -10.45 -9.41 -9.87
CA ASN A 34 -11.75 -9.59 -9.18
C ASN A 34 -11.79 -9.10 -7.73
N TYR A 35 -10.84 -8.25 -7.32
CA TYR A 35 -10.76 -7.66 -5.97
C TYR A 35 -10.77 -8.69 -4.84
N THR A 36 -10.21 -9.88 -5.06
CA THR A 36 -10.15 -10.94 -4.04
C THR A 36 -9.12 -10.65 -2.95
N ASN A 37 -8.07 -9.91 -3.30
CA ASN A 37 -6.97 -9.57 -2.40
C ASN A 37 -6.55 -8.11 -2.60
N ALA A 38 -6.22 -7.45 -1.49
CA ALA A 38 -5.61 -6.14 -1.47
C ALA A 38 -4.44 -6.12 -0.48
N TRP A 39 -3.35 -5.43 -0.85
CA TRP A 39 -2.22 -5.24 0.04
C TRP A 39 -1.57 -3.87 -0.12
N PHE A 40 -0.91 -3.47 0.96
CA PHE A 40 0.00 -2.34 0.96
C PHE A 40 1.27 -2.72 1.71
N ILE A 41 2.42 -2.43 1.10
CA ILE A 41 3.72 -2.56 1.74
C ILE A 41 4.34 -1.17 1.78
N GLY A 42 4.67 -0.70 2.98
CA GLY A 42 5.26 0.61 3.22
C GLY A 42 6.47 0.51 4.14
N TYR A 43 7.41 1.42 3.98
CA TYR A 43 8.59 1.49 4.84
C TYR A 43 9.07 2.92 5.08
N SER A 44 9.78 3.05 6.20
CA SER A 44 10.59 4.19 6.61
C SER A 44 12.06 3.74 6.75
N PRO A 45 13.01 4.62 7.10
CA PRO A 45 14.41 4.21 7.28
C PRO A 45 14.63 3.12 8.33
N HIS A 46 13.70 2.94 9.28
CA HIS A 46 13.88 2.04 10.43
C HIS A 46 12.77 0.99 10.60
N LEU A 47 11.71 1.04 9.78
CA LEU A 47 10.56 0.16 9.94
C LEU A 47 9.96 -0.18 8.57
N VAL A 48 9.67 -1.45 8.36
CA VAL A 48 8.81 -1.96 7.27
C VAL A 48 7.51 -2.48 7.87
N CYS A 49 6.40 -2.22 7.19
CA CYS A 49 5.09 -2.73 7.57
C CYS A 49 4.34 -3.19 6.31
N THR A 50 3.64 -4.31 6.44
CA THR A 50 2.82 -4.90 5.40
C THR A 50 1.43 -5.12 5.93
N VAL A 51 0.42 -4.74 5.15
CA VAL A 51 -0.99 -5.01 5.42
C VAL A 51 -1.55 -5.78 4.23
N PHE A 52 -2.26 -6.85 4.51
CA PHE A 52 -2.98 -7.67 3.55
C PHE A 52 -4.42 -7.84 4.03
N ILE A 53 -5.36 -7.80 3.08
CA ILE A 53 -6.78 -8.05 3.30
C ILE A 53 -7.24 -8.97 2.18
N GLY A 54 -7.94 -10.04 2.55
CA GLY A 54 -8.50 -11.07 1.67
C GLY A 54 -9.49 -11.93 2.46
N ASN A 55 -10.45 -12.52 1.77
CA ASN A 55 -11.34 -13.52 2.36
C ASN A 55 -10.70 -14.91 2.25
N ASP A 56 -10.86 -15.75 3.27
CA ASP A 56 -10.24 -17.09 3.30
C ASP A 56 -10.71 -18.00 2.15
N ASP A 57 -11.91 -17.76 1.62
CA ASP A 57 -12.52 -18.49 0.49
C ASP A 57 -12.21 -17.87 -0.89
N ASN A 58 -11.36 -16.84 -0.95
CA ASN A 58 -11.08 -16.04 -2.14
C ASN A 58 -12.31 -15.36 -2.76
N SER A 59 -13.40 -15.19 -2.02
CA SER A 59 -14.50 -14.35 -2.47
C SER A 59 -14.04 -12.90 -2.64
N THR A 60 -14.75 -12.15 -3.50
CA THR A 60 -14.50 -10.73 -3.73
C THR A 60 -14.65 -9.93 -2.44
N LEU A 61 -13.73 -9.00 -2.18
CA LEU A 61 -13.82 -8.08 -1.05
C LEU A 61 -15.04 -7.17 -1.21
N GLU A 62 -15.88 -7.10 -0.17
CA GLU A 62 -16.98 -6.14 -0.10
C GLU A 62 -16.41 -4.75 0.21
N MET A 63 -16.68 -3.79 -0.66
CA MET A 63 -16.28 -2.40 -0.46
C MET A 63 -17.27 -1.74 0.50
N ALA A 64 -16.79 -1.34 1.68
CA ALA A 64 -17.55 -0.54 2.65
C ALA A 64 -17.75 0.91 2.19
#